data_AF-A0A534ZMA6-F1
#
_entry.id   AF-A0A534ZMA6-F1
#
_cell.length_a   1.000
_cell.length_b   1.000
_cell.length_c   1.000
_cell.angle_alpha   90.00
_cell.angle_beta   90.00
_cell.angle_gamma   90.00
#
_symmetry.space_group_name_H-M   'P 1'
#
loop_
_entity.id
_entity.type
_entity.pdbx_description
1 polymer ?
#
loop_
_entity_poly.entity_id
_entity_poly.type
_entity_poly.pdbx_seq_one_letter_code
_entity_poly.pdbx_strand_id
1 'polypeptide(L)'
;MGFDTDRAYLLTAGMGAALGGALAGLVGGRWLTWLSGGLAGLVALFGHTFLEETNRALGGAGGVGRFDGPGWLITTVSLLAAGLLVGLTAGILGGQARAGLVSVGGGVVRSWRARDARALPRAGLLAVITMVIALAVAVPVLGQLVNYGADSLMLSGGTAGIPMTGEGGNPPIPAPVAGVTAPPAASARPSSGPTPAGSIGQPWLAWRPQGAGSVVERTLPAPWTGGRSTRAQFSIYLPPGYASSAIHYPVVYELPWPIALWDNGAHIRPTLDSLIDSGQLPASIFVFLSSGGGPFVDNECIDAAGGVEAFDTFVATALVPYMDASFRTIARPAGRTLMGDSQGGFCAANVLLHHPDLFRQEISFSGYYAAAPLLGMSPSAQAPYAGNKALELANSPVLIDGRVAPALRRQMLFALVAYPSAAFYGSQYQQFSRQARGLGYRVELIPTPYGHSWLGVRATLGPALLTVANREAAEGVFQGPARQWRVGGPEMGVAQSRPMPGRLRSSLA
;
A
#
# COMPACT_ATOMS: atom_id res chain seq x y z
N MET A 1 7.51 8.22 -15.56
CA MET A 1 6.75 9.48 -15.42
C MET A 1 5.32 9.13 -14.99
N GLY A 2 5.14 8.63 -13.77
CA GLY A 2 3.85 8.08 -13.31
C GLY A 2 2.85 9.18 -12.93
N PHE A 3 1.58 9.00 -13.30
CA PHE A 3 0.48 9.78 -12.73
C PHE A 3 0.16 9.19 -11.35
N ASP A 4 0.60 9.89 -10.29
CA ASP A 4 0.22 9.62 -8.90
C ASP A 4 -1.27 9.90 -8.69
N THR A 5 -1.93 9.21 -7.76
CA THR A 5 -3.25 9.58 -7.20
C THR A 5 -3.38 11.08 -6.96
N ASP A 6 -2.35 11.73 -6.43
CA ASP A 6 -2.35 13.18 -6.20
C ASP A 6 -2.45 13.98 -7.51
N ARG A 7 -1.83 13.48 -8.58
CA ARG A 7 -1.97 14.03 -9.93
C ARG A 7 -3.34 13.73 -10.54
N ALA A 8 -3.93 12.56 -10.27
CA ALA A 8 -5.28 12.22 -10.70
C ALA A 8 -6.34 13.09 -10.00
N TYR A 9 -6.17 13.40 -8.72
CA TYR A 9 -6.99 14.35 -7.97
C TYR A 9 -6.84 15.77 -8.52
N LEU A 10 -5.62 16.22 -8.80
CA LEU A 10 -5.34 17.51 -9.45
C LEU A 10 -5.99 17.60 -10.84
N LEU A 11 -5.91 16.54 -11.63
CA LEU A 11 -6.55 16.46 -12.95
C LEU A 11 -8.07 16.49 -12.85
N THR A 12 -8.66 15.74 -11.91
CA THR A 12 -10.11 15.70 -11.68
C THR A 12 -10.62 17.07 -11.20
N ALA A 13 -9.90 17.73 -10.29
CA ALA A 13 -10.21 19.08 -9.84
C ALA A 13 -10.11 20.11 -10.99
N GLY A 14 -9.07 20.01 -11.82
CA GLY A 14 -8.93 20.81 -13.04
C GLY A 14 -10.07 20.58 -14.03
N MET A 15 -10.52 19.34 -14.20
CA MET A 15 -11.65 18.99 -15.07
C MET A 15 -12.98 19.51 -14.54
N GLY A 16 -13.21 19.46 -13.22
CA GLY A 16 -14.36 20.10 -12.58
C GLY A 16 -14.40 21.59 -12.84
N ALA A 17 -13.25 22.25 -12.73
CA ALA A 17 -13.12 23.66 -13.08
C ALA A 17 -13.39 23.93 -14.56
N ALA A 18 -12.90 23.08 -15.46
CA ALA A 18 -13.16 23.20 -16.89
C ALA A 18 -14.66 23.07 -17.20
N LEU A 19 -15.33 22.07 -16.63
CA LEU A 19 -16.76 21.82 -16.85
C LEU A 19 -17.60 23.00 -16.36
N GLY A 20 -17.35 23.48 -15.13
CA GLY A 20 -18.06 24.61 -14.56
C GLY A 20 -17.87 25.90 -15.36
N GLY A 21 -16.64 26.15 -15.83
CA GLY A 21 -16.34 27.27 -16.72
C GLY A 21 -17.04 27.16 -18.07
N ALA A 22 -16.98 26.00 -18.73
CA ALA A 22 -17.59 25.75 -20.04
C ALA A 22 -19.13 25.88 -19.99
N LEU A 23 -19.78 25.33 -18.97
CA LEU A 23 -21.23 25.46 -18.77
C LEU A 23 -21.63 26.92 -18.56
N ALA A 24 -20.88 27.68 -17.76
CA ALA A 24 -21.09 29.11 -17.60
C ALA A 24 -20.90 29.87 -18.93
N GLY A 25 -19.95 29.46 -19.76
CA GLY A 25 -19.75 29.95 -21.13
C GLY A 25 -20.95 29.70 -22.04
N LEU A 26 -21.55 28.51 -21.96
CA LEU A 26 -22.69 28.08 -22.77
C LEU A 26 -24.00 28.81 -22.41
N VAL A 27 -24.22 29.10 -21.13
CA VAL A 27 -25.41 29.84 -20.67
C VAL A 27 -25.32 31.33 -21.03
N GLY A 28 -24.09 31.86 -21.11
CA GLY A 28 -23.81 33.24 -21.44
C GLY A 28 -23.49 34.07 -20.21
N GLY A 29 -22.33 34.72 -20.24
CA GLY A 29 -21.88 35.56 -19.14
C GLY A 29 -20.56 36.26 -19.42
N ARG A 30 -20.20 37.20 -18.56
CA ARG A 30 -18.92 37.93 -18.58
C ARG A 30 -17.84 37.03 -17.96
N TRP A 31 -16.57 37.34 -18.18
CA TRP A 31 -15.44 36.54 -17.66
C TRP A 31 -15.55 36.16 -16.18
N LEU A 32 -16.14 37.02 -15.33
CA LEU A 32 -16.40 36.74 -13.91
C LEU A 32 -17.31 35.53 -13.66
N THR A 33 -18.33 35.30 -14.49
CA THR A 33 -19.21 34.13 -14.33
C THR A 33 -18.53 32.83 -14.74
N TRP A 34 -17.54 32.90 -15.63
CA TRP A 34 -16.75 31.74 -16.03
C TRP A 34 -15.76 31.34 -14.95
N LEU A 35 -15.13 32.34 -14.31
CA LEU A 35 -14.27 32.12 -13.15
C LEU A 35 -15.04 31.52 -11.97
N SER A 36 -16.21 32.08 -11.63
CA SER A 36 -17.02 31.55 -10.53
C SER A 36 -17.58 30.17 -10.85
N GLY A 37 -17.95 29.92 -12.11
CA GLY A 37 -18.34 28.59 -12.59
C GLY A 37 -17.21 27.55 -12.43
N GLY A 38 -15.98 27.90 -12.81
CA GLY A 38 -14.83 27.01 -12.63
C GLY A 38 -14.49 26.75 -11.18
N LEU A 39 -14.52 27.78 -10.33
CA LEU A 39 -14.30 27.59 -8.89
C LEU A 39 -15.40 26.72 -8.26
N ALA A 40 -16.67 26.93 -8.64
CA ALA A 40 -17.78 26.11 -8.17
C ALA A 40 -17.64 24.65 -8.62
N GLY A 41 -17.20 24.40 -9.85
CA GLY A 41 -16.94 23.05 -10.35
C GLY A 41 -15.80 22.34 -9.61
N LEU A 42 -14.72 23.07 -9.29
CA LEU A 42 -13.63 22.55 -8.46
C LEU A 42 -14.10 22.20 -7.05
N VAL A 43 -14.84 23.10 -6.39
CA VAL A 43 -15.37 22.87 -5.04
C VAL A 43 -16.40 21.73 -5.02
N ALA A 44 -17.28 21.65 -6.01
CA ALA A 44 -18.31 20.61 -6.07
C ALA A 44 -17.73 19.21 -6.19
N LEU A 45 -16.64 19.04 -6.94
CA LEU A 45 -16.02 17.72 -7.14
C LEU A 45 -14.92 17.39 -6.14
N PHE A 46 -14.20 18.40 -5.62
CA PHE A 46 -13.00 18.17 -4.81
C PHE A 46 -13.06 18.78 -3.41
N GLY A 47 -13.98 19.72 -3.15
CA GLY A 47 -14.04 20.44 -1.86
C GLY A 47 -14.26 19.52 -0.67
N HIS A 48 -15.15 18.52 -0.80
CA HIS A 48 -15.39 17.54 0.25
C HIS A 48 -14.15 16.70 0.55
N THR A 49 -13.52 16.13 -0.48
CA THR A 49 -12.31 15.32 -0.37
C THR A 49 -11.16 16.10 0.27
N PHE A 50 -10.93 17.34 -0.19
CA PHE A 50 -9.90 18.22 0.36
C PHE A 50 -10.11 18.52 1.85
N LEU A 51 -11.36 18.76 2.27
CA LEU A 51 -11.70 18.98 3.67
C LEU A 51 -11.53 17.72 4.51
N GLU A 52 -11.94 16.56 4.01
CA GLU A 52 -11.72 15.28 4.71
C GLU A 52 -10.24 14.98 4.91
N GLU A 53 -9.42 15.15 3.87
CA GLU A 53 -7.97 14.93 3.94
C GLU A 53 -7.30 15.91 4.89
N THR A 54 -7.70 17.19 4.83
CA THR A 54 -7.23 18.22 5.77
C THR A 54 -7.59 17.86 7.21
N ASN A 55 -8.83 17.44 7.47
CA ASN A 55 -9.29 17.04 8.80
C ASN A 55 -8.60 15.76 9.30
N ARG A 56 -8.36 14.78 8.41
CA ARG A 56 -7.59 13.57 8.75
C ARG A 56 -6.16 13.90 9.12
N ALA A 57 -5.52 14.80 8.37
CA ALA A 57 -4.15 15.26 8.62
C ALA A 57 -4.04 16.09 9.91
N LEU A 58 -5.03 16.94 10.21
CA LEU A 58 -5.11 17.70 11.47
C LEU A 58 -5.43 16.82 12.68
N GLY A 59 -6.24 15.77 12.49
CA GLY A 59 -6.70 14.89 13.57
C GLY A 59 -5.75 13.74 13.93
N GLY A 60 -4.64 13.55 13.19
CA GLY A 60 -3.68 12.45 13.42
C GLY A 60 -4.28 11.04 13.29
N ALA A 61 -5.49 10.92 12.71
CA ALA A 61 -6.28 9.68 12.70
C ALA A 61 -5.98 8.75 11.52
N GLY A 62 -5.06 9.13 10.63
CA GLY A 62 -4.43 8.23 9.66
C GLY A 62 -2.93 8.33 9.88
N GLY A 63 -2.19 7.23 9.79
CA GLY A 63 -0.74 7.15 10.08
C GLY A 63 0.18 7.99 9.20
N VAL A 64 -0.32 9.05 8.56
CA VAL A 64 0.42 10.08 7.84
C VAL A 64 0.90 11.11 8.86
N GLY A 65 2.10 11.63 8.65
CA GLY A 65 2.84 12.37 9.65
C GLY A 65 2.28 13.70 10.17
N ARG A 66 3.14 14.46 10.87
CA ARG A 66 2.79 15.78 11.41
C ARG A 66 2.27 16.71 10.29
N PHE A 67 1.11 17.34 10.53
CA PHE A 67 0.52 18.33 9.61
C PHE A 67 1.50 19.47 9.27
N ASP A 68 1.79 19.64 7.98
CA ASP A 68 2.60 20.73 7.43
C ASP A 68 1.71 21.89 6.97
N GLY A 69 1.51 22.87 7.84
CA GLY A 69 0.68 24.04 7.57
C GLY A 69 1.16 24.89 6.37
N PRO A 70 2.47 25.22 6.27
CA PRO A 70 3.02 25.87 5.08
C PRO A 70 2.76 25.09 3.78
N GLY A 71 3.02 23.77 3.77
CA GLY A 71 2.75 22.93 2.61
C GLY A 71 1.27 22.92 2.22
N TRP A 72 0.38 22.80 3.21
CA TRP A 72 -1.07 22.87 3.00
C TRP A 72 -1.51 24.20 2.37
N LEU A 73 -0.96 25.33 2.84
CA LEU A 73 -1.30 26.65 2.29
C LEU A 73 -0.88 26.80 0.83
N ILE A 74 0.34 26.36 0.49
CA ILE A 74 0.86 26.39 -0.88
C ILE A 74 -0.04 25.55 -1.81
N THR A 75 -0.41 24.35 -1.38
CA THR A 75 -1.31 23.46 -2.13
C THR A 75 -2.68 24.10 -2.33
N THR A 76 -3.25 24.69 -1.29
CA THR A 76 -4.55 25.37 -1.35
C THR A 76 -4.54 26.51 -2.36
N VAL A 77 -3.54 27.40 -2.28
CA VAL A 77 -3.42 28.54 -3.21
C VAL A 77 -3.22 28.07 -4.64
N SER A 78 -2.40 27.04 -4.84
CA SER A 78 -2.13 26.46 -6.17
C SER A 78 -3.40 25.87 -6.80
N LEU A 79 -4.21 25.15 -6.03
CA LEU A 79 -5.48 24.57 -6.49
C LEU A 79 -6.49 25.66 -6.90
N LEU A 80 -6.62 26.71 -6.09
CA LEU A 80 -7.51 27.83 -6.40
C LEU A 80 -7.08 28.57 -7.68
N ALA A 81 -5.78 28.85 -7.82
CA ALA A 81 -5.24 29.50 -9.01
C ALA A 81 -5.44 28.64 -10.27
N ALA A 82 -5.21 27.33 -10.17
CA ALA A 82 -5.45 26.40 -11.27
C ALA A 82 -6.94 26.35 -11.67
N GLY A 83 -7.85 26.25 -10.69
CA GLY A 83 -9.30 26.25 -10.96
C GLY A 83 -9.79 27.51 -11.66
N LEU A 84 -9.28 28.69 -11.25
CA LEU A 84 -9.62 29.96 -11.90
C LEU A 84 -9.11 30.02 -13.36
N LEU A 85 -7.85 29.66 -13.61
CA LEU A 85 -7.26 29.68 -14.96
C LEU A 85 -7.94 28.69 -15.90
N VAL A 86 -8.20 27.47 -15.43
CA VAL A 86 -8.86 26.44 -16.23
C VAL A 86 -10.33 26.81 -16.50
N GLY A 87 -11.04 27.31 -15.49
CA GLY A 87 -12.41 27.79 -15.64
C GLY A 87 -12.55 28.95 -16.63
N LEU A 88 -11.62 29.90 -16.60
CA LEU A 88 -11.58 31.01 -17.56
C LEU A 88 -11.42 30.50 -19.00
N THR A 89 -10.43 29.63 -19.20
CA THR A 89 -10.11 29.07 -20.53
C THR A 89 -11.29 28.28 -21.08
N ALA A 90 -11.91 27.44 -20.26
CA ALA A 90 -13.07 26.65 -20.66
C ALA A 90 -14.31 27.51 -20.92
N GLY A 91 -14.51 28.60 -20.16
CA GLY A 91 -15.59 29.54 -20.39
C GLY A 91 -15.49 30.31 -21.71
N ILE A 92 -14.26 30.69 -22.12
CA ILE A 92 -14.01 31.28 -23.45
C ILE A 92 -14.44 30.31 -24.55
N LEU A 93 -14.02 29.04 -24.45
CA LEU A 93 -14.38 28.00 -25.42
C LEU A 93 -15.90 27.72 -25.42
N GLY A 94 -16.53 27.65 -24.25
CA GLY A 94 -17.98 27.50 -24.12
C GLY A 94 -18.76 28.66 -24.75
N GLY A 95 -18.28 29.89 -24.60
CA GLY A 95 -18.85 31.07 -25.23
C GLY A 95 -18.78 31.03 -26.76
N GLN A 96 -17.66 30.56 -27.32
CA GLN A 96 -17.51 30.37 -28.77
C GLN A 96 -18.42 29.24 -29.29
N ALA A 97 -18.50 28.12 -28.56
CA ALA A 97 -19.39 27.00 -28.89
C ALA A 97 -20.86 27.43 -28.91
N ARG A 98 -21.29 28.25 -27.93
CA ARG A 98 -22.64 28.82 -27.89
C ARG A 98 -22.96 29.63 -29.14
N ALA A 99 -22.05 30.52 -29.56
CA ALA A 99 -22.25 31.33 -30.76
C ALA A 99 -22.42 30.46 -32.01
N GLY A 100 -21.64 29.38 -32.13
CA GLY A 100 -21.78 28.38 -33.18
C GLY A 100 -23.13 27.65 -33.14
N LEU A 101 -23.53 27.14 -31.97
CA LEU A 101 -24.80 26.42 -31.77
C LEU A 101 -26.02 27.29 -32.10
N VAL A 102 -26.03 28.55 -31.66
CA VAL A 102 -27.13 29.49 -31.95
C VAL A 102 -27.21 29.78 -33.46
N SER A 103 -26.05 29.94 -34.12
CA SER A 103 -25.99 30.16 -35.57
C SER A 103 -26.56 28.97 -36.36
N VAL A 104 -26.20 27.74 -35.95
CA VAL A 104 -26.68 26.50 -36.57
C VAL A 104 -28.16 26.29 -36.34
N GLY A 105 -28.63 26.43 -35.09
CA GLY A 105 -30.05 26.31 -34.75
C GLY A 105 -30.91 27.29 -35.55
N GLY A 106 -30.47 28.55 -35.65
CA GLY A 106 -31.13 29.54 -36.50
C GLY A 106 -31.14 29.16 -37.99
N GLY A 107 -30.05 28.56 -38.49
CA GLY A 107 -29.95 28.06 -39.87
C GLY A 107 -30.87 26.87 -40.16
N VAL A 108 -31.00 25.93 -39.23
CA VAL A 108 -31.92 24.79 -39.32
C VAL A 108 -33.37 25.25 -39.35
N VAL A 109 -33.76 26.17 -38.45
CA VAL A 109 -35.12 26.73 -38.42
C VAL A 109 -35.45 27.46 -39.73
N ARG A 110 -34.50 28.24 -40.27
CA ARG A 110 -34.67 28.92 -41.57
C ARG A 110 -34.81 27.92 -42.72
N SER A 111 -33.97 26.89 -42.76
CA SER A 111 -34.02 25.85 -43.81
C SER A 111 -35.33 25.06 -43.76
N TRP A 112 -35.80 24.73 -42.56
CA TRP A 112 -37.07 24.02 -42.35
C TRP A 112 -38.27 24.88 -42.78
N ARG A 113 -38.30 26.17 -42.41
CA ARG A 113 -39.35 27.11 -42.84
C ARG A 113 -39.35 27.34 -44.36
N ALA A 114 -38.18 27.35 -44.99
CA ALA A 114 -38.04 27.53 -46.44
C ALA A 114 -38.25 26.23 -47.26
N ARG A 115 -38.32 25.06 -46.62
CA ARG A 115 -38.28 23.72 -47.26
C ARG A 115 -37.11 23.54 -48.23
N ASP A 116 -36.00 24.25 -47.99
CA ASP A 116 -34.80 24.18 -48.81
C ASP A 116 -33.62 23.68 -47.98
N ALA A 117 -33.24 22.43 -48.22
CA ALA A 117 -32.10 21.80 -47.56
C ALA A 117 -30.75 22.43 -47.95
N ARG A 118 -30.68 23.23 -49.01
CA ARG A 118 -29.46 23.93 -49.45
C ARG A 118 -29.12 25.13 -48.57
N ALA A 119 -30.08 25.61 -47.76
CA ALA A 119 -29.90 26.73 -46.84
C ALA A 119 -29.23 26.35 -45.50
N LEU A 120 -28.91 25.05 -45.29
CA LEU A 120 -28.23 24.59 -44.09
C LEU A 120 -26.78 25.12 -44.06
N PRO A 121 -26.34 25.79 -42.97
CA PRO A 121 -24.97 26.25 -42.83
C PRO A 121 -24.04 25.05 -42.62
N ARG A 122 -23.53 24.47 -43.71
CA ARG A 122 -22.70 23.25 -43.71
C ARG A 122 -21.48 23.35 -42.78
N ALA A 123 -20.85 24.52 -42.71
CA ALA A 123 -19.71 24.77 -41.81
C ALA A 123 -20.12 24.71 -40.32
N GLY A 124 -21.30 25.21 -39.97
CA GLY A 124 -21.79 25.15 -38.60
C GLY A 124 -22.25 23.74 -38.21
N LEU A 125 -22.87 23.01 -39.14
CA LEU A 125 -23.24 21.60 -38.93
C LEU A 125 -21.99 20.75 -38.68
N LEU A 126 -20.92 20.97 -39.46
CA LEU A 126 -19.64 20.29 -39.28
C LEU A 126 -19.06 20.56 -37.89
N ALA A 127 -19.05 21.82 -37.43
CA ALA A 127 -18.56 22.19 -36.10
C ALA A 127 -19.34 21.53 -34.96
N VAL A 128 -20.67 21.43 -35.07
CA VAL A 128 -21.52 20.75 -34.08
C VAL A 128 -21.26 19.25 -34.07
N ILE A 129 -21.15 18.62 -35.23
CA ILE A 129 -20.81 17.19 -35.34
C ILE A 129 -19.44 16.92 -34.74
N THR A 130 -18.42 17.73 -35.06
CA THR A 130 -17.08 17.61 -34.48
C THR A 130 -17.12 17.77 -32.96
N MET A 131 -17.91 18.71 -32.44
CA MET A 131 -18.06 18.89 -30.99
C MET A 131 -18.75 17.70 -30.31
N VAL A 132 -19.79 17.14 -30.93
CA VAL A 132 -20.46 15.92 -30.42
C VAL A 132 -19.52 14.73 -30.43
N ILE A 133 -18.74 14.54 -31.51
CA ILE A 133 -17.73 13.47 -31.59
C ILE A 133 -16.63 13.69 -30.54
N ALA A 134 -16.13 14.92 -30.39
CA ALA A 134 -15.12 15.23 -29.38
C ALA A 134 -15.64 14.95 -27.96
N LEU A 135 -16.89 15.28 -27.65
CA LEU A 135 -17.52 14.95 -26.37
C LEU A 135 -17.73 13.44 -26.20
N ALA A 136 -18.19 12.74 -27.24
CA ALA A 136 -18.39 11.30 -27.22
C ALA A 136 -17.08 10.51 -27.06
N VAL A 137 -15.94 11.07 -27.46
CA VAL A 137 -14.59 10.50 -27.25
C VAL A 137 -14.02 10.95 -25.90
N ALA A 138 -14.15 12.23 -25.56
CA ALA A 138 -13.61 12.78 -24.32
C ALA A 138 -14.28 12.13 -23.10
N VAL A 139 -15.60 11.96 -23.07
CA VAL A 139 -16.30 11.41 -21.89
C VAL A 139 -15.82 9.98 -21.52
N PRO A 140 -15.69 9.02 -22.44
CA PRO A 140 -15.11 7.71 -22.14
C PRO A 140 -13.63 7.76 -21.75
N VAL A 141 -12.82 8.58 -22.44
CA VAL A 141 -11.39 8.75 -22.11
C VAL A 141 -11.21 9.38 -20.73
N LEU A 142 -12.04 10.37 -20.40
CA LEU A 142 -12.14 10.98 -19.07
C LEU A 142 -12.53 9.93 -18.04
N GLY A 143 -13.56 9.13 -18.32
CA GLY A 143 -13.98 8.01 -17.48
C GLY A 143 -12.85 7.02 -17.20
N GLN A 144 -12.01 6.70 -18.19
CA GLN A 144 -10.86 5.82 -18.03
C GLN A 144 -9.73 6.43 -17.19
N LEU A 145 -9.53 7.76 -17.26
CA LEU A 145 -8.57 8.50 -16.43
C LEU A 145 -9.02 8.58 -14.97
N VAL A 146 -10.33 8.66 -14.69
CA VAL A 146 -10.86 8.61 -13.30
C VAL A 146 -10.90 7.18 -12.76
N ASN A 147 -10.89 6.17 -13.64
CA ASN A 147 -11.10 4.76 -13.27
C ASN A 147 -9.80 3.93 -13.16
N TYR A 148 -8.64 4.57 -12.99
CA TYR A 148 -7.31 3.97 -12.69
C TYR A 148 -6.82 2.86 -13.65
N GLY A 149 -7.57 2.52 -14.70
CA GLY A 149 -7.31 1.38 -15.58
C GLY A 149 -6.14 1.60 -16.54
N ALA A 150 -5.88 2.84 -16.97
CA ALA A 150 -4.75 3.14 -17.84
C ALA A 150 -3.40 3.10 -17.09
N ASP A 151 -3.38 3.51 -15.82
CA ASP A 151 -2.17 3.54 -14.99
C ASP A 151 -1.70 2.13 -14.62
N SER A 152 -2.66 1.23 -14.31
CA SER A 152 -2.34 -0.19 -14.08
C SER A 152 -1.76 -0.83 -15.35
N LEU A 153 -2.27 -0.50 -16.53
CA LEU A 153 -1.78 -1.01 -17.82
C LEU A 153 -0.37 -0.49 -18.18
N MET A 154 -0.06 0.78 -17.88
CA MET A 154 1.29 1.33 -18.13
C MET A 154 2.35 0.80 -17.17
N LEU A 155 1.99 0.46 -15.93
CA LEU A 155 2.91 -0.10 -14.94
C LEU A 155 3.08 -1.62 -15.08
N SER A 156 2.04 -2.35 -15.48
CA SER A 156 2.06 -3.81 -15.63
C SER A 156 2.34 -4.31 -17.05
N GLY A 157 2.33 -3.43 -18.07
CA GLY A 157 2.67 -3.76 -19.45
C GLY A 157 1.66 -4.69 -20.17
N GLY A 158 0.45 -4.84 -19.65
CA GLY A 158 -0.57 -5.74 -20.19
C GLY A 158 -1.44 -5.12 -21.30
N THR A 159 -1.85 -5.94 -22.27
CA THR A 159 -2.84 -5.62 -23.30
C THR A 159 -4.21 -5.30 -22.70
N ALA A 160 -4.90 -4.31 -23.28
CA ALA A 160 -6.26 -3.89 -22.93
C ALA A 160 -7.21 -5.10 -22.75
N GLY A 161 -7.74 -5.28 -21.54
CA GLY A 161 -8.70 -6.34 -21.29
C GLY A 161 -8.90 -6.78 -19.85
N ILE A 162 -8.88 -5.89 -18.85
CA ILE A 162 -9.62 -6.13 -17.60
C ILE A 162 -10.35 -4.84 -17.25
N PRO A 163 -11.69 -4.78 -17.38
CA PRO A 163 -12.43 -3.66 -16.83
C PRO A 163 -12.34 -3.72 -15.30
N MET A 164 -11.70 -2.72 -14.68
CA MET A 164 -11.74 -2.49 -13.22
C MET A 164 -13.13 -2.03 -12.72
N THR A 165 -14.19 -2.33 -13.48
CA THR A 165 -15.59 -2.28 -13.06
C THR A 165 -16.40 -3.50 -13.58
N GLY A 166 -15.73 -4.57 -14.00
CA GLY A 166 -16.41 -5.79 -14.43
C GLY A 166 -16.35 -6.85 -13.34
N GLU A 167 -17.50 -7.12 -12.73
CA GLU A 167 -17.79 -8.41 -12.09
C GLU A 167 -17.52 -9.53 -13.12
N GLY A 168 -16.29 -10.05 -13.15
CA GLY A 168 -15.95 -11.27 -13.86
C GLY A 168 -16.33 -12.45 -12.98
N GLY A 169 -17.26 -13.27 -13.44
CA GLY A 169 -17.83 -14.38 -12.67
C GLY A 169 -16.80 -15.29 -12.00
N ASN A 170 -17.08 -15.63 -10.74
CA ASN A 170 -16.28 -16.53 -9.92
C ASN A 170 -16.15 -17.93 -10.56
N PRO A 171 -14.95 -18.50 -10.68
CA PRO A 171 -14.80 -19.95 -10.67
C PRO A 171 -15.15 -20.50 -9.28
N PRO A 172 -15.78 -21.68 -9.17
CA PRO A 172 -16.09 -22.29 -7.90
C PRO A 172 -14.83 -22.63 -7.10
N ILE A 173 -14.80 -22.18 -5.85
CA ILE A 173 -13.76 -22.50 -4.86
C ILE A 173 -13.81 -24.01 -4.56
N PRO A 174 -12.67 -24.74 -4.50
CA PRO A 174 -12.68 -26.15 -4.09
C PRO A 174 -13.28 -26.31 -2.69
N ALA A 175 -14.24 -27.22 -2.56
CA ALA A 175 -14.88 -27.50 -1.27
C ALA A 175 -13.86 -28.09 -0.27
N PRO A 176 -13.97 -27.76 1.03
CA PRO A 176 -13.20 -28.45 2.06
C PRO A 176 -13.62 -29.92 2.12
N VAL A 177 -12.63 -30.79 2.32
CA VAL A 177 -12.81 -32.24 2.50
C VAL A 177 -13.82 -32.47 3.63
N ALA A 178 -14.92 -33.15 3.32
CA ALA A 178 -16.08 -33.30 4.19
C ALA A 178 -15.72 -34.10 5.45
N GLY A 179 -16.01 -33.54 6.62
CA GLY A 179 -15.80 -34.27 7.88
C GLY A 179 -16.04 -33.49 9.18
N VAL A 180 -16.86 -32.43 9.22
CA VAL A 180 -17.33 -31.87 10.50
C VAL A 180 -18.74 -31.29 10.31
N THR A 181 -19.72 -31.92 10.94
CA THR A 181 -21.09 -31.41 11.07
C THR A 181 -21.11 -30.18 11.97
N ALA A 182 -21.76 -29.10 11.54
CA ALA A 182 -21.98 -27.91 12.34
C ALA A 182 -22.98 -28.19 13.48
N PRO A 183 -22.73 -27.77 14.73
CA PRO A 183 -23.77 -27.73 15.75
C PRO A 183 -24.63 -26.46 15.63
N PRO A 184 -25.88 -26.48 16.12
CA PRO A 184 -26.83 -25.38 15.95
C PRO A 184 -26.49 -24.17 16.83
N ALA A 185 -26.93 -23.01 16.37
CA ALA A 185 -26.73 -21.70 17.00
C ALA A 185 -27.16 -21.69 18.48
N ALA A 186 -26.21 -21.40 19.37
CA ALA A 186 -26.48 -21.19 20.80
C ALA A 186 -26.54 -19.70 21.11
N SER A 187 -27.65 -19.30 21.73
CA SER A 187 -27.93 -17.96 22.25
C SER A 187 -26.82 -17.45 23.17
N ALA A 188 -26.44 -16.18 22.96
CA ALA A 188 -25.47 -15.47 23.76
C ALA A 188 -25.92 -15.33 25.23
N ARG A 189 -25.11 -15.86 26.14
CA ARG A 189 -25.09 -15.48 27.56
C ARG A 189 -23.76 -14.78 27.82
N PRO A 190 -23.69 -13.70 28.62
CA PRO A 190 -22.44 -13.01 28.86
C PRO A 190 -21.56 -13.90 29.75
N SER A 191 -20.48 -14.43 29.18
CA SER A 191 -19.39 -15.00 29.96
C SER A 191 -18.39 -13.88 30.27
N SER A 192 -17.94 -13.84 31.51
CA SER A 192 -16.91 -12.95 32.02
C SER A 192 -15.66 -13.03 31.14
N GLY A 193 -15.39 -11.96 30.39
CA GLY A 193 -14.22 -11.85 29.54
C GLY A 193 -12.92 -11.93 30.35
N PRO A 194 -11.80 -12.31 29.69
CA PRO A 194 -10.49 -12.21 30.30
C PRO A 194 -10.22 -10.76 30.70
N THR A 195 -9.65 -10.59 31.89
CA THR A 195 -9.15 -9.35 32.47
C THR A 195 -8.42 -8.49 31.43
N PRO A 196 -8.58 -7.16 31.41
CA PRO A 196 -7.83 -6.30 30.50
C PRO A 196 -6.34 -6.59 30.68
N ALA A 197 -5.65 -6.96 29.60
CA ALA A 197 -4.20 -6.97 29.59
C ALA A 197 -3.76 -5.58 30.07
N GLY A 198 -3.05 -5.52 31.20
CA GLY A 198 -2.43 -4.28 31.64
C GLY A 198 -1.64 -3.70 30.47
N SER A 199 -1.68 -2.38 30.28
CA SER A 199 -0.97 -1.73 29.18
C SER A 199 0.48 -2.22 29.22
N ILE A 200 0.87 -3.05 28.25
CA ILE A 200 2.28 -3.29 27.99
C ILE A 200 2.76 -1.92 27.54
N GLY A 201 3.37 -1.17 28.45
CA GLY A 201 3.86 0.18 28.14
C GLY A 201 4.75 0.10 26.91
N GLN A 202 4.66 1.06 25.99
CA GLN A 202 5.40 1.06 24.73
C GLN A 202 6.93 1.12 25.01
N PRO A 203 7.67 -0.02 25.00
CA PRO A 203 9.04 -0.04 25.51
C PRO A 203 10.01 0.68 24.57
N TRP A 204 9.67 0.77 23.28
CA TRP A 204 10.46 1.49 22.29
C TRP A 204 10.51 3.00 22.54
N LEU A 205 9.61 3.55 23.35
CA LEU A 205 9.63 4.98 23.69
C LEU A 205 10.89 5.41 24.44
N ALA A 206 11.68 4.46 24.95
CA ALA A 206 12.96 4.73 25.57
C ALA A 206 14.11 4.97 24.56
N TRP A 207 13.86 4.75 23.26
CA TRP A 207 14.68 5.24 22.15
C TRP A 207 13.77 5.78 21.05
N ARG A 208 13.64 7.11 21.00
CA ARG A 208 12.87 7.82 19.98
C ARG A 208 13.80 8.72 19.17
N PRO A 209 14.45 8.17 18.13
CA PRO A 209 15.23 9.01 17.24
C PRO A 209 14.28 9.96 16.50
N GLN A 210 14.81 11.10 16.07
CA GLN A 210 14.06 12.11 15.33
C GLN A 210 14.74 12.38 13.99
N GLY A 211 13.96 12.76 12.99
CA GLY A 211 14.43 13.21 11.69
C GLY A 211 14.11 12.24 10.57
N ALA A 212 14.89 12.31 9.49
CA ALA A 212 14.68 11.47 8.32
C ALA A 212 15.48 10.16 8.40
N GLY A 213 14.85 9.08 7.99
CA GLY A 213 15.54 7.84 7.67
C GLY A 213 16.40 7.97 6.42
N SER A 214 17.17 6.93 6.13
CA SER A 214 18.00 6.85 4.92
C SER A 214 17.71 5.56 4.17
N VAL A 215 17.85 5.59 2.84
CA VAL A 215 17.69 4.38 2.01
C VAL A 215 19.04 4.01 1.43
N VAL A 216 19.38 2.72 1.53
CA VAL A 216 20.55 2.15 0.87
C VAL A 216 20.13 1.02 -0.06
N GLU A 217 20.70 1.02 -1.26
CA GLU A 217 20.49 -0.02 -2.26
C GLU A 217 21.53 -1.12 -2.10
N ARG A 218 21.09 -2.38 -2.24
CA ARG A 218 21.97 -3.56 -2.22
C ARG A 218 21.57 -4.52 -3.32
N THR A 219 22.51 -5.40 -3.67
CA THR A 219 22.26 -6.49 -4.60
C THR A 219 22.92 -7.77 -4.12
N LEU A 220 22.24 -8.89 -4.33
CA LEU A 220 22.77 -10.24 -4.13
C LEU A 220 22.70 -11.02 -5.44
N PRO A 221 23.51 -12.08 -5.62
CA PRO A 221 23.32 -13.02 -6.72
C PRO A 221 21.87 -13.50 -6.77
N ALA A 222 21.25 -13.43 -7.94
CA ALA A 222 19.86 -13.80 -8.10
C ALA A 222 19.68 -15.34 -8.11
N PRO A 223 18.58 -15.85 -7.53
CA PRO A 223 18.26 -17.28 -7.50
C PRO A 223 17.48 -17.73 -8.75
N TRP A 224 17.73 -17.16 -9.93
CA TRP A 224 16.94 -17.44 -11.13
C TRP A 224 17.76 -17.53 -12.41
N THR A 225 17.17 -18.21 -13.40
CA THR A 225 17.68 -18.34 -14.77
C THR A 225 16.70 -17.70 -15.75
N GLY A 226 17.19 -17.17 -16.86
CA GLY A 226 16.34 -16.51 -17.88
C GLY A 226 15.75 -15.15 -17.44
N GLY A 227 16.11 -14.65 -16.25
CA GLY A 227 15.77 -13.31 -15.80
C GLY A 227 16.51 -12.20 -16.56
N ARG A 228 15.99 -10.97 -16.47
CA ARG A 228 16.59 -9.76 -17.07
C ARG A 228 17.86 -9.29 -16.36
N SER A 229 18.10 -9.77 -15.14
CA SER A 229 19.28 -9.47 -14.31
C SER A 229 19.79 -10.76 -13.68
N THR A 230 21.11 -10.85 -13.45
CA THR A 230 21.71 -11.95 -12.66
C THR A 230 21.84 -11.58 -11.18
N ARG A 231 21.32 -10.42 -10.78
CA ARG A 231 21.35 -9.91 -9.40
C ARG A 231 19.95 -9.49 -8.96
N ALA A 232 19.58 -9.89 -7.75
CA ALA A 232 18.38 -9.41 -7.07
C ALA A 232 18.69 -8.08 -6.38
N GLN A 233 17.97 -7.02 -6.74
CA GLN A 233 18.10 -5.71 -6.12
C GLN A 233 17.07 -5.53 -5.01
N PHE A 234 17.49 -4.92 -3.91
CA PHE A 234 16.61 -4.56 -2.81
C PHE A 234 17.04 -3.25 -2.16
N SER A 235 16.04 -2.50 -1.73
CA SER A 235 16.20 -1.23 -1.02
C SER A 235 16.05 -1.47 0.47
N ILE A 236 16.86 -0.80 1.28
CA ILE A 236 16.84 -0.92 2.73
C ILE A 236 16.63 0.46 3.31
N TYR A 237 15.46 0.68 3.92
CA TYR A 237 15.22 1.86 4.74
C TYR A 237 15.80 1.62 6.14
N LEU A 238 16.67 2.55 6.55
CA LEU A 238 17.27 2.63 7.86
C LEU A 238 16.62 3.77 8.64
N PRO A 239 16.14 3.52 9.87
CA PRO A 239 15.39 4.51 10.62
C PRO A 239 16.27 5.71 11.03
N PRO A 240 15.67 6.84 11.43
CA PRO A 240 16.39 7.96 11.99
C PRO A 240 17.34 7.52 13.12
N GLY A 241 18.52 8.14 13.18
CA GLY A 241 19.54 7.83 14.19
C GLY A 241 20.26 6.48 14.01
N TYR A 242 20.02 5.71 12.94
CA TYR A 242 20.70 4.44 12.69
C TYR A 242 22.22 4.58 12.71
N ALA A 243 22.79 5.55 11.98
CA ALA A 243 24.25 5.72 11.85
C ALA A 243 24.95 6.10 13.17
N SER A 244 24.22 6.72 14.10
CA SER A 244 24.76 7.23 15.37
C SER A 244 24.43 6.35 16.57
N SER A 245 23.72 5.23 16.39
CA SER A 245 23.31 4.33 17.47
C SER A 245 23.97 2.95 17.35
N ALA A 246 24.11 2.29 18.50
CA ALA A 246 24.50 0.88 18.59
C ALA A 246 23.28 -0.06 18.76
N ILE A 247 22.07 0.46 18.57
CA ILE A 247 20.82 -0.26 18.81
C ILE A 247 20.58 -1.26 17.68
N HIS A 248 20.03 -2.42 18.06
CA HIS A 248 19.54 -3.42 17.10
C HIS A 248 18.04 -3.23 16.89
N TYR A 249 17.61 -3.36 15.65
CA TYR A 249 16.28 -2.99 15.18
C TYR A 249 15.49 -4.21 14.71
N PRO A 250 14.17 -4.27 14.97
CA PRO A 250 13.31 -5.23 14.27
C PRO A 250 13.32 -4.93 12.76
N VAL A 251 13.00 -5.95 11.96
CA VAL A 251 13.09 -5.87 10.50
C VAL A 251 11.76 -6.27 9.87
N VAL A 252 11.24 -5.42 8.98
CA VAL A 252 10.08 -5.71 8.14
C VAL A 252 10.56 -5.95 6.71
N TYR A 253 10.22 -7.10 6.15
CA TYR A 253 10.55 -7.52 4.80
C TYR A 253 9.33 -7.40 3.91
N GLU A 254 9.35 -6.43 3.01
CA GLU A 254 8.36 -6.27 1.96
C GLU A 254 8.69 -7.14 0.76
N LEU A 255 7.72 -7.95 0.33
CA LEU A 255 7.82 -8.85 -0.81
C LEU A 255 6.65 -8.66 -1.79
N PRO A 256 6.84 -8.77 -3.11
CA PRO A 256 8.10 -8.67 -3.86
C PRO A 256 8.24 -7.28 -4.52
N TRP A 257 7.76 -6.23 -3.84
CA TRP A 257 7.67 -4.89 -4.45
C TRP A 257 8.85 -3.98 -4.07
N PRO A 258 9.35 -3.16 -5.03
CA PRO A 258 10.39 -2.19 -4.75
C PRO A 258 9.85 -1.04 -3.89
N ILE A 259 10.74 -0.37 -3.14
CA ILE A 259 10.37 0.78 -2.30
C ILE A 259 9.69 1.91 -3.08
N ALA A 260 10.05 2.08 -4.36
CA ALA A 260 9.46 3.10 -5.24
C ALA A 260 7.94 2.91 -5.40
N LEU A 261 7.45 1.66 -5.41
CA LEU A 261 6.01 1.40 -5.47
C LEU A 261 5.32 1.92 -4.19
N TRP A 262 5.92 1.63 -3.04
CA TRP A 262 5.43 2.05 -1.73
C TRP A 262 5.58 3.54 -1.46
N ASP A 263 6.57 4.21 -2.03
CA ASP A 263 6.69 5.67 -1.96
C ASP A 263 5.59 6.36 -2.75
N ASN A 264 5.33 5.89 -3.98
CA ASN A 264 4.27 6.44 -4.83
C ASN A 264 2.88 6.10 -4.28
N GLY A 265 2.73 4.89 -3.73
CA GLY A 265 1.45 4.38 -3.25
C GLY A 265 1.12 4.79 -1.82
N ALA A 266 2.09 4.80 -0.92
CA ALA A 266 1.85 5.00 0.51
C ALA A 266 2.68 6.10 1.16
N HIS A 267 3.52 6.80 0.39
CA HIS A 267 4.54 7.71 0.92
C HIS A 267 5.30 7.05 2.08
N ILE A 268 5.76 5.81 1.86
CA ILE A 268 6.24 4.93 2.93
C ILE A 268 7.35 5.58 3.75
N ARG A 269 8.34 6.24 3.13
CA ARG A 269 9.45 6.87 3.86
C ARG A 269 9.02 7.98 4.82
N PRO A 270 8.36 9.08 4.37
CA PRO A 270 7.92 10.12 5.29
C PRO A 270 6.86 9.63 6.30
N THR A 271 6.07 8.63 5.94
CA THR A 271 5.15 7.95 6.87
C THR A 271 5.91 7.25 7.99
N LEU A 272 6.91 6.43 7.67
CA LEU A 272 7.74 5.75 8.67
C LEU A 272 8.51 6.75 9.53
N ASP A 273 9.15 7.75 8.93
CA ASP A 273 9.86 8.82 9.64
C ASP A 273 8.94 9.47 10.68
N SER A 274 7.74 9.89 10.27
CA SER A 274 6.84 10.56 11.21
C SER A 274 6.25 9.65 12.28
N LEU A 275 5.99 8.38 11.99
CA LEU A 275 5.48 7.43 12.98
C LEU A 275 6.56 7.09 14.01
N ILE A 276 7.83 7.01 13.60
CA ILE A 276 8.98 6.83 14.49
C ILE A 276 9.22 8.08 15.33
N ASP A 277 9.26 9.26 14.68
CA ASP A 277 9.51 10.55 15.33
C ASP A 277 8.46 10.86 16.41
N SER A 278 7.19 10.55 16.15
CA SER A 278 6.09 10.72 17.12
C SER A 278 6.10 9.65 18.23
N GLY A 279 6.88 8.58 18.09
CA GLY A 279 6.91 7.43 18.98
C GLY A 279 5.73 6.47 18.83
N GLN A 280 4.90 6.65 17.80
CA GLN A 280 3.79 5.73 17.50
C GLN A 280 4.31 4.36 17.07
N LEU A 281 5.45 4.32 16.38
CA LEU A 281 6.16 3.09 16.02
C LEU A 281 7.57 3.05 16.62
N PRO A 282 8.11 1.85 16.89
CA PRO A 282 9.53 1.68 17.13
C PRO A 282 10.33 2.08 15.88
N ALA A 283 11.54 2.56 16.07
CA ALA A 283 12.51 2.60 14.99
C ALA A 283 12.75 1.16 14.47
N SER A 284 12.61 0.94 13.17
CA SER A 284 12.69 -0.39 12.53
C SER A 284 13.39 -0.29 11.17
N ILE A 285 14.04 -1.38 10.75
CA ILE A 285 14.59 -1.51 9.40
C ILE A 285 13.50 -2.05 8.48
N PHE A 286 13.38 -1.51 7.26
CA PHE A 286 12.48 -2.05 6.24
C PHE A 286 13.27 -2.46 5.01
N VAL A 287 13.06 -3.68 4.53
CA VAL A 287 13.74 -4.28 3.38
C VAL A 287 12.71 -4.49 2.28
N PHE A 288 12.88 -3.82 1.14
CA PHE A 288 12.00 -3.93 -0.02
C PHE A 288 12.69 -4.77 -1.09
N LEU A 289 12.33 -6.06 -1.16
CA LEU A 289 12.89 -6.98 -2.15
C LEU A 289 12.04 -6.94 -3.41
N SER A 290 12.59 -6.44 -4.51
CA SER A 290 11.89 -6.46 -5.79
C SER A 290 12.05 -7.81 -6.50
N SER A 291 10.98 -8.35 -7.09
CA SER A 291 11.07 -9.42 -8.10
C SER A 291 11.95 -9.00 -9.29
N GLY A 292 12.01 -7.70 -9.60
CA GLY A 292 13.22 -6.91 -9.92
C GLY A 292 14.16 -7.32 -11.05
N GLY A 293 13.85 -8.39 -11.79
CA GLY A 293 14.75 -8.98 -12.78
C GLY A 293 14.62 -10.49 -12.94
N GLY A 294 13.76 -11.15 -12.16
CA GLY A 294 13.39 -12.54 -12.34
C GLY A 294 12.67 -12.83 -13.66
N PRO A 295 12.50 -14.11 -14.03
CA PRO A 295 11.88 -14.53 -15.29
C PRO A 295 10.35 -14.32 -15.29
N PHE A 296 9.72 -14.18 -14.11
CA PHE A 296 8.29 -13.96 -13.98
C PHE A 296 7.96 -12.55 -13.52
N VAL A 297 6.92 -11.97 -14.13
CA VAL A 297 6.37 -10.67 -13.71
C VAL A 297 5.67 -10.81 -12.37
N ASP A 298 4.91 -11.90 -12.21
CA ASP A 298 4.26 -12.33 -10.99
C ASP A 298 4.84 -13.69 -10.64
N ASN A 299 5.75 -13.72 -9.66
CA ASN A 299 6.43 -14.93 -9.23
C ASN A 299 5.74 -15.59 -8.02
N GLU A 300 4.67 -14.98 -7.49
CA GLU A 300 3.99 -15.38 -6.24
C GLU A 300 4.96 -15.65 -5.04
N CYS A 301 6.20 -15.14 -5.12
CA CYS A 301 7.30 -15.40 -4.19
C CYS A 301 7.55 -16.89 -3.89
N ILE A 302 7.32 -17.78 -4.87
CA ILE A 302 7.53 -19.22 -4.71
C ILE A 302 8.90 -19.66 -5.24
N ASP A 303 9.27 -20.90 -4.90
CA ASP A 303 10.25 -21.64 -5.70
C ASP A 303 9.54 -22.25 -6.92
N ALA A 304 9.81 -21.67 -8.09
CA ALA A 304 9.10 -21.97 -9.32
C ALA A 304 9.39 -23.38 -9.85
N ALA A 305 8.42 -23.94 -10.55
CA ALA A 305 8.53 -25.24 -11.20
C ALA A 305 9.73 -25.29 -12.15
N GLY A 306 10.42 -26.43 -12.18
CA GLY A 306 11.63 -26.60 -12.98
C GLY A 306 12.88 -25.89 -12.43
N GLY A 307 12.79 -25.24 -11.26
CA GLY A 307 13.94 -24.60 -10.61
C GLY A 307 14.44 -23.34 -11.32
N VAL A 308 13.60 -22.73 -12.15
CA VAL A 308 13.99 -21.54 -12.94
C VAL A 308 14.08 -20.27 -12.10
N GLU A 309 13.42 -20.24 -10.95
CA GLU A 309 13.49 -19.19 -9.93
C GLU A 309 13.26 -19.82 -8.55
N ALA A 310 14.09 -19.50 -7.57
CA ALA A 310 13.97 -19.96 -6.18
C ALA A 310 13.80 -18.77 -5.23
N PHE A 311 12.69 -18.04 -5.36
CA PHE A 311 12.48 -16.78 -4.65
C PHE A 311 12.30 -16.99 -3.15
N ASP A 312 11.50 -17.99 -2.76
CA ASP A 312 11.23 -18.34 -1.38
C ASP A 312 12.54 -18.75 -0.66
N THR A 313 13.26 -19.71 -1.27
CA THR A 313 14.57 -20.16 -0.79
C THR A 313 15.57 -19.01 -0.67
N PHE A 314 15.58 -18.07 -1.62
CA PHE A 314 16.48 -16.91 -1.57
C PHE A 314 16.20 -15.97 -0.41
N VAL A 315 14.93 -15.70 -0.10
CA VAL A 315 14.56 -14.89 1.08
C VAL A 315 15.13 -15.54 2.34
N ALA A 316 14.90 -16.84 2.52
CA ALA A 316 15.29 -17.56 3.72
C ALA A 316 16.80 -17.76 3.87
N THR A 317 17.50 -18.09 2.78
CA THR A 317 18.89 -18.59 2.84
C THR A 317 19.95 -17.56 2.44
N ALA A 318 19.56 -16.49 1.73
CA ALA A 318 20.49 -15.46 1.29
C ALA A 318 20.15 -14.09 1.88
N LEU A 319 18.91 -13.62 1.72
CA LEU A 319 18.54 -12.27 2.12
C LEU A 319 18.57 -12.09 3.65
N VAL A 320 17.85 -12.94 4.40
CA VAL A 320 17.82 -12.84 5.88
C VAL A 320 19.22 -12.96 6.50
N PRO A 321 20.06 -13.96 6.14
CA PRO A 321 21.43 -14.04 6.64
C PRO A 321 22.29 -12.82 6.26
N TYR A 322 22.15 -12.30 5.04
CA TYR A 322 22.84 -11.08 4.63
C TYR A 322 22.47 -9.87 5.49
N MET A 323 21.16 -9.71 5.78
CA MET A 323 20.67 -8.61 6.61
C MET A 323 21.22 -8.70 8.03
N ASP A 324 21.18 -9.88 8.65
CA ASP A 324 21.70 -10.06 10.01
C ASP A 324 23.22 -9.91 10.11
N ALA A 325 23.95 -10.26 9.05
CA ALA A 325 25.41 -10.09 9.01
C ALA A 325 25.84 -8.63 8.73
N SER A 326 25.04 -7.87 7.98
CA SER A 326 25.44 -6.55 7.46
C SER A 326 24.81 -5.38 8.20
N PHE A 327 23.72 -5.61 8.94
CA PHE A 327 22.94 -4.57 9.62
C PHE A 327 22.67 -4.97 11.07
N ARG A 328 22.48 -3.96 11.94
CA ARG A 328 22.07 -4.16 13.35
C ARG A 328 20.62 -4.62 13.44
N THR A 329 20.35 -5.88 13.14
CA THR A 329 19.01 -6.48 13.22
C THR A 329 18.80 -7.19 14.56
N ILE A 330 17.55 -7.31 14.99
CA ILE A 330 17.17 -8.25 16.05
C ILE A 330 16.99 -9.62 15.39
N ALA A 331 18.08 -10.40 15.32
CA ALA A 331 18.19 -11.67 14.61
C ALA A 331 17.44 -12.83 15.30
N ARG A 332 16.12 -12.70 15.47
CA ARG A 332 15.24 -13.77 15.97
C ARG A 332 13.85 -13.66 15.36
N PRO A 333 13.06 -14.76 15.31
CA PRO A 333 11.83 -14.79 14.53
C PRO A 333 10.77 -13.78 14.96
N ALA A 334 10.67 -13.49 16.25
CA ALA A 334 9.71 -12.50 16.75
C ALA A 334 10.08 -11.05 16.46
N GLY A 335 11.31 -10.77 15.98
CA GLY A 335 11.74 -9.44 15.52
C GLY A 335 11.79 -9.32 14.00
N ARG A 336 11.24 -10.31 13.27
CA ARG A 336 11.16 -10.31 11.81
C ARG A 336 9.71 -10.42 11.36
N THR A 337 9.32 -9.51 10.48
CA THR A 337 7.97 -9.37 9.95
C THR A 337 8.01 -9.44 8.44
N LEU A 338 7.06 -10.14 7.83
CA LEU A 338 6.81 -10.07 6.38
C LEU A 338 5.69 -9.07 6.10
N MET A 339 5.74 -8.40 4.96
CA MET A 339 4.72 -7.44 4.54
C MET A 339 4.49 -7.57 3.04
N GLY A 340 3.27 -7.23 2.59
CA GLY A 340 3.01 -7.01 1.17
C GLY A 340 1.57 -6.61 0.85
N ASP A 341 1.39 -6.06 -0.35
CA ASP A 341 0.08 -5.74 -0.94
C ASP A 341 -0.26 -6.66 -2.12
N SER A 342 -1.52 -7.09 -2.21
CA SER A 342 -2.03 -8.00 -3.26
C SER A 342 -1.26 -9.33 -3.29
N GLN A 343 -0.53 -9.61 -4.38
CA GLN A 343 0.46 -10.67 -4.51
C GLN A 343 1.43 -10.66 -3.32
N GLY A 344 1.83 -9.49 -2.83
CA GLY A 344 2.70 -9.37 -1.66
C GLY A 344 2.06 -9.88 -0.37
N GLY A 345 0.74 -9.71 -0.20
CA GLY A 345 0.01 -10.28 0.94
C GLY A 345 -0.06 -11.81 0.88
N PHE A 346 -0.16 -12.38 -0.33
CA PHE A 346 0.01 -13.82 -0.55
C PHE A 346 1.44 -14.26 -0.20
N CYS A 347 2.46 -13.55 -0.71
CA CYS A 347 3.88 -13.82 -0.43
C CYS A 347 4.18 -13.82 1.07
N ALA A 348 3.73 -12.78 1.78
CA ALA A 348 3.96 -12.62 3.21
C ALA A 348 3.37 -13.78 4.01
N ALA A 349 2.14 -14.19 3.71
CA ALA A 349 1.51 -15.34 4.34
C ALA A 349 2.23 -16.66 3.98
N ASN A 350 2.52 -16.88 2.70
CA ASN A 350 3.12 -18.13 2.21
C ASN A 350 4.54 -18.35 2.78
N VAL A 351 5.40 -17.32 2.68
CA VAL A 351 6.78 -17.38 3.21
C VAL A 351 6.79 -17.52 4.73
N LEU A 352 5.87 -16.86 5.45
CA LEU A 352 5.74 -17.04 6.91
C LEU A 352 5.44 -18.50 7.29
N LEU A 353 4.61 -19.19 6.50
CA LEU A 353 4.21 -20.57 6.75
C LEU A 353 5.31 -21.58 6.38
N HIS A 354 6.17 -21.26 5.43
CA HIS A 354 7.33 -22.07 5.06
C HIS A 354 8.50 -21.92 6.03
N HIS A 355 8.71 -20.70 6.55
CA HIS A 355 9.85 -20.38 7.40
C HIS A 355 9.42 -19.85 8.77
N PRO A 356 8.63 -20.60 9.55
CA PRO A 356 8.25 -20.18 10.90
C PRO A 356 9.46 -20.21 11.84
N ASP A 357 10.59 -20.78 11.47
CA ASP A 357 11.87 -20.68 12.18
C ASP A 357 12.58 -19.34 11.93
N LEU A 358 12.20 -18.58 10.90
CA LEU A 358 12.78 -17.27 10.56
C LEU A 358 11.84 -16.10 10.84
N PHE A 359 10.53 -16.29 10.69
CA PHE A 359 9.50 -15.25 10.83
C PHE A 359 8.40 -15.67 11.80
N ARG A 360 7.82 -14.70 12.51
CA ARG A 360 6.67 -14.94 13.42
C ARG A 360 5.45 -14.09 13.10
N GLN A 361 5.53 -13.20 12.14
CA GLN A 361 4.45 -12.28 11.90
C GLN A 361 4.46 -11.79 10.47
N GLU A 362 3.27 -11.53 9.95
CA GLU A 362 3.07 -10.95 8.63
C GLU A 362 2.01 -9.85 8.68
N ILE A 363 2.10 -8.93 7.72
CA ILE A 363 1.08 -7.94 7.39
C ILE A 363 0.67 -8.14 5.93
N SER A 364 -0.61 -8.40 5.71
CA SER A 364 -1.17 -8.65 4.39
C SER A 364 -2.17 -7.55 4.03
N PHE A 365 -1.79 -6.67 3.11
CA PHE A 365 -2.67 -5.68 2.52
C PHE A 365 -3.38 -6.29 1.32
N SER A 366 -4.69 -6.49 1.46
CA SER A 366 -5.54 -7.10 0.44
C SER A 366 -4.93 -8.36 -0.18
N GLY A 367 -4.36 -9.25 0.63
CA GLY A 367 -3.81 -10.50 0.12
C GLY A 367 -4.90 -11.50 -0.27
N TYR A 368 -4.51 -12.44 -1.12
CA TYR A 368 -5.22 -13.68 -1.38
C TYR A 368 -4.42 -14.87 -0.84
N TYR A 369 -5.07 -16.03 -0.70
CA TYR A 369 -4.48 -17.15 0.07
C TYR A 369 -4.55 -18.50 -0.64
N ALA A 370 -4.95 -18.53 -1.91
CA ALA A 370 -4.78 -19.70 -2.78
C ALA A 370 -3.84 -19.33 -3.93
N ALA A 371 -3.02 -20.27 -4.37
CA ALA A 371 -2.14 -20.05 -5.51
C ALA A 371 -2.94 -19.67 -6.77
N ALA A 372 -2.36 -18.83 -7.63
CA ALA A 372 -3.00 -18.26 -8.80
C ALA A 372 -3.72 -19.27 -9.71
N PRO A 373 -3.16 -20.47 -10.00
CA PRO A 373 -3.87 -21.47 -10.79
C PRO A 373 -5.18 -21.96 -10.15
N LEU A 374 -5.27 -22.02 -8.82
CA LEU A 374 -6.51 -22.39 -8.12
C LEU A 374 -7.59 -21.30 -8.20
N LEU A 375 -7.16 -20.06 -8.38
CA LEU A 375 -8.02 -18.89 -8.49
C LEU A 375 -8.39 -18.55 -9.94
N GLY A 376 -7.81 -19.25 -10.91
CA GLY A 376 -7.99 -18.94 -12.33
C GLY A 376 -7.45 -17.54 -12.70
N MET A 377 -6.40 -17.10 -12.01
CA MET A 377 -5.78 -15.79 -12.22
C MET A 377 -5.05 -15.67 -13.57
N SER A 378 -4.45 -14.52 -13.84
CA SER A 378 -3.76 -14.23 -15.09
C SER A 378 -2.67 -15.25 -15.46
N PRO A 379 -2.33 -15.41 -16.76
CA PRO A 379 -1.24 -16.28 -17.18
C PRO A 379 0.11 -15.96 -16.52
N SER A 380 0.39 -14.70 -16.18
CA SER A 380 1.63 -14.33 -15.50
C SER A 380 1.72 -14.92 -14.10
N ALA A 381 0.63 -14.91 -13.34
CA ALA A 381 0.57 -15.46 -11.99
C ALA A 381 0.55 -17.01 -12.01
N GLN A 382 0.02 -17.62 -13.07
CA GLN A 382 0.05 -19.07 -13.23
C GLN A 382 1.42 -19.61 -13.69
N ALA A 383 2.23 -18.78 -14.36
CA ALA A 383 3.48 -19.19 -15.00
C ALA A 383 4.50 -19.86 -14.06
N PRO A 384 4.74 -19.38 -12.81
CA PRO A 384 5.69 -20.00 -11.89
C PRO A 384 5.36 -21.46 -11.54
N TYR A 385 4.09 -21.85 -11.65
CA TYR A 385 3.64 -23.20 -11.30
C TYR A 385 3.81 -24.19 -12.44
N ALA A 386 3.82 -23.74 -13.69
CA ALA A 386 3.89 -24.58 -14.89
C ALA A 386 2.93 -25.80 -14.86
N GLY A 387 1.72 -25.62 -14.30
CA GLY A 387 0.72 -26.68 -14.14
C GLY A 387 1.04 -27.73 -13.06
N ASN A 388 2.05 -27.52 -12.23
CA ASN A 388 2.42 -28.43 -11.15
C ASN A 388 1.43 -28.32 -9.98
N LYS A 389 0.48 -29.25 -9.94
CA LYS A 389 -0.57 -29.26 -8.93
C LYS A 389 -0.06 -29.40 -7.49
N ALA A 390 1.01 -30.17 -7.29
CA ALA A 390 1.59 -30.34 -5.96
C ALA A 390 2.19 -29.02 -5.46
N LEU A 391 2.84 -28.27 -6.35
CA LEU A 391 3.40 -26.96 -6.04
C LEU A 391 2.31 -25.91 -5.75
N GLU A 392 1.22 -25.91 -6.51
CA GLU A 392 0.05 -25.05 -6.25
C GLU A 392 -0.53 -25.27 -4.85
N LEU A 393 -0.79 -26.54 -4.52
CA LEU A 393 -1.33 -26.91 -3.21
C LEU A 393 -0.32 -26.58 -2.11
N ALA A 394 0.97 -26.87 -2.33
CA ALA A 394 2.07 -26.57 -1.42
C ALA A 394 2.29 -25.06 -1.22
N ASN A 395 1.83 -24.18 -2.10
CA ASN A 395 1.98 -22.73 -1.93
C ASN A 395 0.65 -22.02 -1.66
N SER A 396 -0.41 -22.72 -1.28
CA SER A 396 -1.69 -22.07 -0.94
C SER A 396 -1.85 -21.92 0.58
N PRO A 397 -1.69 -20.70 1.16
CA PRO A 397 -1.91 -20.46 2.59
C PRO A 397 -3.30 -20.87 3.11
N VAL A 398 -4.34 -20.87 2.29
CA VAL A 398 -5.67 -21.35 2.65
C VAL A 398 -5.73 -22.88 2.77
N LEU A 399 -4.65 -23.60 2.49
CA LEU A 399 -4.56 -25.05 2.62
C LEU A 399 -3.55 -25.46 3.72
N ILE A 400 -3.32 -24.58 4.70
CA ILE A 400 -2.32 -24.67 5.80
C ILE A 400 -2.47 -25.81 6.80
N ASP A 401 -3.32 -26.80 6.55
CA ASP A 401 -3.49 -27.87 7.54
C ASP A 401 -2.20 -28.68 7.69
N GLY A 402 -1.81 -28.93 8.94
CA GLY A 402 -0.64 -29.75 9.29
C GLY A 402 0.77 -29.18 9.05
N ARG A 403 0.96 -28.05 8.35
CA ARG A 403 2.32 -27.56 7.99
C ARG A 403 3.15 -27.07 9.15
N VAL A 404 2.50 -26.41 10.11
CA VAL A 404 3.15 -25.83 11.28
C VAL A 404 2.69 -26.57 12.53
N ALA A 405 3.63 -26.92 13.41
CA ALA A 405 3.32 -27.59 14.67
C ALA A 405 2.38 -26.72 15.55
N PRO A 406 1.36 -27.29 16.21
CA PRO A 406 0.37 -26.52 16.99
C PRO A 406 0.98 -25.56 18.04
N ALA A 407 2.10 -25.95 18.65
CA ALA A 407 2.81 -25.11 19.62
C ALA A 407 3.35 -23.79 19.00
N LEU A 408 3.72 -23.85 17.72
CA LEU A 408 4.31 -22.75 16.97
C LEU A 408 3.25 -21.79 16.42
N ARG A 409 2.08 -22.32 16.04
CA ARG A 409 0.96 -21.53 15.49
C ARG A 409 0.55 -20.37 16.41
N ARG A 410 0.49 -20.61 17.73
CA ARG A 410 0.14 -19.59 18.73
C ARG A 410 1.17 -18.48 18.89
N GLN A 411 2.39 -18.70 18.39
CA GLN A 411 3.46 -17.71 18.40
C GLN A 411 3.42 -16.84 17.14
N MET A 412 2.72 -17.28 16.09
CA MET A 412 2.61 -16.61 14.81
C MET A 412 1.40 -15.68 14.75
N LEU A 413 1.59 -14.53 14.09
CA LEU A 413 0.57 -13.49 13.91
C LEU A 413 0.33 -13.23 12.41
N PHE A 414 -0.94 -13.25 12.02
CA PHE A 414 -1.40 -12.76 10.72
C PHE A 414 -2.15 -11.44 10.92
N ALA A 415 -1.59 -10.32 10.48
CA ALA A 415 -2.23 -9.01 10.51
C ALA A 415 -2.85 -8.70 9.14
N LEU A 416 -4.13 -9.01 8.99
CA LEU A 416 -4.81 -8.99 7.71
C LEU A 416 -5.54 -7.66 7.54
N VAL A 417 -5.35 -7.03 6.39
CA VAL A 417 -6.02 -5.79 5.98
C VAL A 417 -6.81 -6.05 4.71
N ALA A 418 -8.10 -5.76 4.68
CA ALA A 418 -8.90 -5.81 3.45
C ALA A 418 -10.22 -5.07 3.61
N TYR A 419 -10.88 -4.77 2.49
CA TYR A 419 -12.31 -4.44 2.52
C TYR A 419 -13.14 -5.72 2.63
N PRO A 420 -13.82 -5.98 3.77
CA PRO A 420 -14.42 -7.29 4.01
C PRO A 420 -15.53 -7.66 3.02
N SER A 421 -16.19 -6.67 2.43
CA SER A 421 -17.27 -6.86 1.45
C SER A 421 -16.79 -6.90 0.01
N ALA A 422 -15.49 -6.73 -0.26
CA ALA A 422 -14.96 -6.89 -1.62
C ALA A 422 -15.12 -8.35 -2.08
N ALA A 423 -15.65 -8.55 -3.29
CA ALA A 423 -15.96 -9.88 -3.81
C ALA A 423 -14.75 -10.83 -3.80
N PHE A 424 -13.60 -10.35 -4.29
CA PHE A 424 -12.38 -11.14 -4.37
C PHE A 424 -11.57 -11.09 -3.06
N TYR A 425 -10.91 -9.98 -2.75
CA TYR A 425 -10.02 -9.89 -1.58
C TYR A 425 -10.76 -10.01 -0.24
N GLY A 426 -11.99 -9.51 -0.15
CA GLY A 426 -12.80 -9.61 1.06
C GLY A 426 -13.21 -11.04 1.38
N SER A 427 -13.57 -11.84 0.37
CA SER A 427 -13.89 -13.25 0.56
C SER A 427 -12.66 -14.06 0.99
N GLN A 428 -11.50 -13.82 0.37
CA GLN A 428 -10.22 -14.42 0.73
C GLN A 428 -9.82 -14.11 2.18
N TYR A 429 -9.85 -12.82 2.54
CA TYR A 429 -9.63 -12.32 3.90
C TYR A 429 -10.50 -13.01 4.95
N GLN A 430 -11.80 -13.15 4.67
CA GLN A 430 -12.73 -13.80 5.59
C GLN A 430 -12.52 -15.31 5.68
N GLN A 431 -12.24 -15.98 4.55
CA GLN A 431 -12.02 -17.43 4.53
C GLN A 431 -10.74 -17.79 5.28
N PHE A 432 -9.62 -17.17 4.92
CA PHE A 432 -8.33 -17.44 5.52
C PHE A 432 -8.32 -17.10 7.02
N SER A 433 -8.91 -15.96 7.41
CA SER A 433 -8.99 -15.60 8.84
C SER A 433 -9.73 -16.62 9.69
N ARG A 434 -10.86 -17.17 9.19
CA ARG A 434 -11.60 -18.24 9.90
C ARG A 434 -10.75 -19.49 10.03
N GLN A 435 -10.08 -19.90 8.95
CA GLN A 435 -9.28 -21.11 8.94
C GLN A 435 -8.04 -21.01 9.82
N ALA A 436 -7.28 -19.91 9.70
CA ALA A 436 -6.10 -19.67 10.52
C ALA A 436 -6.47 -19.60 12.02
N ARG A 437 -7.56 -18.93 12.39
CA ARG A 437 -8.04 -18.96 13.78
C ARG A 437 -8.43 -20.36 14.24
N GLY A 438 -9.15 -21.12 13.40
CA GLY A 438 -9.54 -22.50 13.70
C GLY A 438 -8.34 -23.43 13.96
N LEU A 439 -7.21 -23.15 13.32
CA LEU A 439 -5.95 -23.90 13.50
C LEU A 439 -5.09 -23.41 14.67
N GLY A 440 -5.50 -22.33 15.36
CA GLY A 440 -4.83 -21.79 16.55
C GLY A 440 -3.79 -20.69 16.27
N TYR A 441 -3.77 -20.11 15.07
CA TYR A 441 -2.95 -18.93 14.78
C TYR A 441 -3.59 -17.66 15.38
N ARG A 442 -2.75 -16.68 15.74
CA ARG A 442 -3.25 -15.34 16.08
C ARG A 442 -3.56 -14.61 14.78
N VAL A 443 -4.75 -14.06 14.67
CA VAL A 443 -5.19 -13.32 13.47
C VAL A 443 -5.82 -12.02 13.92
N GLU A 444 -5.20 -10.92 13.52
CA GLU A 444 -5.69 -9.57 13.72
C GLU A 444 -6.30 -9.07 12.41
N LEU A 445 -7.51 -8.52 12.52
CA LEU A 445 -8.32 -8.08 11.40
C LEU A 445 -8.39 -6.56 11.39
N ILE A 446 -7.95 -5.96 10.30
CA ILE A 446 -7.84 -4.51 10.11
C ILE A 446 -8.69 -4.14 8.89
N PRO A 447 -10.01 -4.01 9.05
CA PRO A 447 -10.89 -3.72 7.93
C PRO A 447 -10.65 -2.30 7.39
N THR A 448 -10.77 -2.13 6.08
CA THR A 448 -10.72 -0.83 5.41
C THR A 448 -11.94 -0.65 4.50
N PRO A 449 -12.55 0.54 4.40
CA PRO A 449 -13.64 0.77 3.46
C PRO A 449 -13.16 1.02 2.02
N TYR A 450 -11.85 1.17 1.80
CA TYR A 450 -11.30 1.71 0.54
C TYR A 450 -10.99 0.65 -0.52
N GLY A 451 -11.58 -0.55 -0.42
CA GLY A 451 -11.36 -1.62 -1.39
C GLY A 451 -9.89 -2.01 -1.54
N HIS A 452 -9.53 -2.49 -2.73
CA HIS A 452 -8.14 -2.76 -3.11
C HIS A 452 -7.50 -1.47 -3.66
N SER A 453 -6.94 -0.66 -2.77
CA SER A 453 -6.36 0.64 -3.15
C SER A 453 -5.24 1.08 -2.22
N TRP A 454 -4.37 1.92 -2.77
CA TRP A 454 -3.34 2.64 -2.01
C TRP A 454 -3.90 3.53 -0.91
N LEU A 455 -5.12 4.07 -1.06
CA LEU A 455 -5.80 4.78 0.01
C LEU A 455 -6.10 3.85 1.19
N GLY A 456 -6.51 2.61 0.90
CA GLY A 456 -6.68 1.56 1.92
C GLY A 456 -5.38 1.27 2.66
N VAL A 457 -4.29 1.08 1.92
CA VAL A 457 -2.95 0.88 2.50
C VAL A 457 -2.53 2.07 3.36
N ARG A 458 -2.59 3.31 2.85
CA ARG A 458 -2.25 4.53 3.61
C ARG A 458 -3.02 4.68 4.91
N ALA A 459 -4.33 4.42 4.86
CA ALA A 459 -5.20 4.54 6.02
C ALA A 459 -4.91 3.49 7.11
N THR A 460 -4.36 2.33 6.74
CA THR A 460 -4.20 1.18 7.63
C THR A 460 -2.77 0.78 7.92
N LEU A 461 -1.78 1.34 7.21
CA LEU A 461 -0.36 1.04 7.37
C LEU A 461 0.12 1.27 8.81
N GLY A 462 -0.15 2.45 9.38
CA GLY A 462 0.20 2.77 10.77
C GLY A 462 -0.42 1.77 11.77
N PRO A 463 -1.76 1.59 11.76
CA PRO A 463 -2.43 0.57 12.59
C PRO A 463 -1.87 -0.86 12.42
N ALA A 464 -1.56 -1.30 11.19
CA ALA A 464 -1.02 -2.62 10.93
C ALA A 464 0.39 -2.80 11.50
N LEU A 465 1.26 -1.81 11.30
CA LEU A 465 2.60 -1.81 11.89
C LEU A 465 2.56 -1.73 13.42
N LEU A 466 1.59 -1.00 13.99
CA LEU A 466 1.42 -0.89 15.44
C LEU A 466 0.98 -2.24 16.05
N THR A 467 0.11 -2.98 15.37
CA THR A 467 -0.27 -4.34 15.77
C THR A 467 0.95 -5.26 15.90
N VAL A 468 1.85 -5.19 14.92
CA VAL A 468 3.13 -5.91 14.94
C VAL A 468 4.04 -5.40 16.06
N ALA A 469 4.24 -4.08 16.21
CA ALA A 469 5.09 -3.52 17.25
C ALA A 469 4.63 -3.89 18.68
N ASN A 470 3.31 -3.89 18.92
CA ASN A 470 2.74 -4.34 20.18
C ASN A 470 3.02 -5.82 20.45
N ARG A 471 2.94 -6.66 19.40
CA ARG A 471 3.30 -8.08 19.48
C ARG A 471 4.79 -8.27 19.80
N GLU A 472 5.65 -7.53 19.11
CA GLU A 472 7.09 -7.50 19.36
C GLU A 472 7.42 -7.12 20.80
N ALA A 473 6.74 -6.11 21.35
CA ALA A 473 6.90 -5.71 22.74
C ALA A 473 6.47 -6.81 23.72
N ALA A 474 5.33 -7.46 23.47
CA ALA A 474 4.86 -8.59 24.28
C ALA A 474 5.82 -9.79 24.23
N GLU A 475 6.53 -9.98 23.12
CA GLU A 475 7.54 -11.02 22.91
C GLU A 475 8.95 -10.58 23.35
N GLY A 476 9.08 -9.44 24.01
CA GLY A 476 10.34 -8.93 24.57
C GLY A 476 11.37 -8.49 23.52
N VAL A 477 10.95 -8.09 22.32
CA VAL A 477 11.86 -7.67 21.21
C VAL A 477 12.75 -6.51 21.66
N PHE A 478 12.19 -5.60 22.46
CA PHE A 478 12.89 -4.41 22.94
C PHE A 478 13.62 -4.62 24.29
N GLN A 479 13.71 -5.85 24.80
CA GLN A 479 14.27 -6.17 26.13
C GLN A 479 15.72 -6.70 26.11
N GLY A 480 16.47 -6.52 25.01
CA GLY A 480 17.84 -7.03 24.82
C GLY A 480 18.86 -6.61 25.89
N PRO A 481 20.03 -7.29 25.94
CA PRO A 481 20.95 -7.28 27.09
C PRO A 481 21.33 -5.85 27.47
N ALA A 482 20.91 -5.48 28.67
CA ALA A 482 21.14 -4.24 29.40
C ALA A 482 21.67 -3.05 28.57
N ARG A 483 20.77 -2.06 28.33
CA ARG A 483 21.03 -0.64 27.95
C ARG A 483 20.75 -0.20 26.51
N GLN A 484 20.41 -1.07 25.55
CA GLN A 484 20.21 -0.60 24.16
C GLN A 484 18.97 0.31 23.97
N TRP A 485 17.84 -0.04 24.58
CA TRP A 485 16.61 0.78 24.54
C TRP A 485 16.37 1.49 25.88
N ARG A 486 17.40 2.03 26.54
CA ARG A 486 17.23 2.89 27.74
C ARG A 486 17.97 4.21 27.52
N VAL A 487 17.31 5.34 27.77
CA VAL A 487 17.95 6.67 27.72
C VAL A 487 19.04 6.73 28.80
N GLY A 488 20.30 6.91 28.39
CA GLY A 488 21.43 7.17 29.29
C GLY A 488 22.34 8.21 28.65
N GLY A 489 22.39 9.41 29.23
CA GLY A 489 23.31 10.49 28.84
C GLY A 489 24.79 10.12 29.06
N PRO A 490 25.72 11.02 28.72
CA PRO A 490 27.14 10.72 28.75
C PRO A 490 27.60 10.44 30.20
N GLU A 491 28.10 9.23 30.46
CA GLU A 491 28.78 8.91 31.71
C GLU A 491 30.11 9.69 31.75
N MET A 492 30.14 10.79 32.49
CA MET A 492 31.38 11.36 33.03
C MET A 492 32.03 10.30 33.92
N GLY A 493 33.12 9.72 33.45
CA GLY A 493 33.89 8.72 34.19
C GLY A 493 34.43 9.28 35.50
N VAL A 494 33.81 8.91 36.62
CA VAL A 494 34.43 9.01 37.93
C VAL A 494 35.28 7.76 38.11
N ALA A 495 36.59 7.92 37.91
CA ALA A 495 37.57 6.91 38.27
C ALA A 495 37.51 6.64 39.79
N GLN A 496 36.91 5.51 40.18
CA GLN A 496 37.08 4.98 41.53
C GLN A 496 38.33 4.09 41.54
N SER A 497 39.39 4.63 42.14
CA SER A 497 40.60 3.92 42.52
C SER A 497 40.28 2.73 43.44
N ARG A 498 40.66 1.52 43.02
CA ARG A 498 40.73 0.34 43.89
C ARG A 498 41.97 0.43 44.81
N PRO A 499 41.88 0.06 46.10
CA PRO A 499 43.05 -0.05 46.96
C PRO A 499 43.79 -1.38 46.72
N MET A 500 45.11 -1.30 46.58
CA MET A 500 46.02 -2.45 46.56
C MET A 500 46.14 -3.06 47.97
N PRO A 501 46.12 -4.40 48.13
CA PRO A 501 46.47 -5.03 49.39
C PRO A 501 47.99 -5.09 49.56
N GLY A 502 48.45 -4.63 50.72
CA GLY A 502 49.86 -4.58 51.07
C GLY A 502 50.54 -5.95 51.16
N ARG A 503 51.84 -5.97 50.85
CA ARG A 503 52.80 -6.92 51.42
C ARG A 503 53.93 -6.13 52.07
N LEU A 504 54.08 -6.39 53.36
CA LEU A 504 55.17 -5.97 54.23
C LEU A 504 56.48 -6.66 53.86
N ARG A 505 57.58 -5.88 53.95
CA ARG A 505 58.92 -6.19 54.53
C ARG A 505 59.74 -7.33 53.87
N SER A 506 61.06 -7.28 53.73
CA SER A 506 62.13 -6.50 54.37
C SER A 506 63.48 -6.65 53.64
N SER A 507 64.30 -5.59 53.75
CA SER A 507 65.78 -5.54 53.89
C SER A 507 66.69 -6.36 52.96
N LEU A 508 67.63 -5.70 52.28
CA LEU A 508 69.02 -5.54 52.75
C LEU A 508 69.89 -4.83 51.68
N ALA A 509 70.79 -3.98 52.20
CA ALA A 509 72.00 -3.38 51.63
C ALA A 509 71.87 -2.40 50.46
#